data_AF-A0A5E4KV34-F1
#
_entry.id   AF-A0A5E4KV34-F1
#
_cell.length_a   1.000
_cell.length_b   1.000
_cell.length_c   1.000
_cell.angle_alpha   90.00
_cell.angle_beta   90.00
_cell.angle_gamma   90.00
#
_symmetry.space_group_name_H-M   'P 1'
#
loop_
_entity.id
_entity.type
_entity.pdbx_description
1 polymer ?
#
loop_
_entity_poly.entity_id
_entity_poly.type
_entity_poly.pdbx_seq_one_letter_code
_entity_poly.pdbx_strand_id
1 'polypeptide(L)'
;MNRELYMPVIRAIVALVLVILVKFAAMLTLRDTRTVYAVVDVALSLAVVIVLLRFRLELNRQLATSKPDFPEARSFITGLVLLLVILTLYWAFVPYSGVLPDGSYNILFFILALVPVYLLWSILNKNAGRLSEVLLLSTREEKRKCSCGWENPGAARFCNKCGSPLQ
;
A
#
# COMPACT_ATOMS: atom_id res chain seq x y z
N MET A 1 -15.43 -5.25 -6.52
CA MET A 1 -14.30 -4.29 -6.61
C MET A 1 -14.03 -3.99 -8.08
N ASN A 2 -14.02 -2.72 -8.51
CA ASN A 2 -13.85 -2.36 -9.92
C ASN A 2 -12.52 -2.88 -10.47
N ARG A 3 -12.58 -3.59 -11.61
CA ARG A 3 -11.43 -4.24 -12.28
C ARG A 3 -10.31 -3.25 -12.60
N GLU A 4 -10.65 -1.98 -12.75
CA GLU A 4 -9.73 -0.88 -13.01
C GLU A 4 -8.80 -0.59 -11.83
N LEU A 5 -9.32 -0.56 -10.60
CA LEU A 5 -8.53 -0.31 -9.37
C LEU A 5 -7.58 -1.46 -9.02
N TYR A 6 -7.87 -2.67 -9.50
CA TYR A 6 -7.10 -3.87 -9.16
C TYR A 6 -5.76 -3.93 -9.90
N MET A 7 -5.71 -3.47 -11.15
CA MET A 7 -4.51 -3.48 -11.97
C MET A 7 -3.32 -2.69 -11.40
N PRO A 8 -3.45 -1.42 -10.96
CA PRO A 8 -2.32 -0.69 -10.38
C PRO A 8 -1.86 -1.29 -9.06
N VAL A 9 -2.78 -1.83 -8.26
CA VAL A 9 -2.47 -2.51 -7.00
C VAL A 9 -1.67 -3.78 -7.28
N ILE A 10 -2.08 -4.63 -8.21
CA ILE A 10 -1.30 -5.81 -8.60
C ILE A 10 0.08 -5.41 -9.12
N ARG A 11 0.18 -4.41 -10.01
CA ARG A 11 1.48 -3.99 -10.56
C ARG A 11 2.44 -3.54 -9.46
N ALA A 12 1.93 -2.78 -8.47
CA ALA A 12 2.73 -2.36 -7.33
C ALA A 12 3.12 -3.53 -6.41
N ILE A 13 2.19 -4.45 -6.15
CA ILE A 13 2.47 -5.67 -5.37
C ILE A 13 3.53 -6.53 -6.07
N VAL A 14 3.38 -6.78 -7.37
CA VAL A 14 4.35 -7.55 -8.16
C VAL A 14 5.72 -6.86 -8.16
N ALA A 15 5.77 -5.54 -8.35
CA ALA A 15 7.02 -4.79 -8.28
C ALA A 15 7.67 -4.86 -6.89
N LEU A 16 6.89 -4.72 -5.82
CA LEU A 16 7.37 -4.86 -4.44
C LEU A 16 7.92 -6.26 -4.18
N VAL A 17 7.18 -7.31 -4.56
CA VAL A 17 7.61 -8.71 -4.42
C VAL A 17 8.92 -8.94 -5.18
N LEU A 18 9.03 -8.43 -6.40
CA LEU A 18 10.23 -8.58 -7.22
C LEU A 18 11.43 -7.87 -6.58
N VAL A 19 11.25 -6.66 -6.05
CA VAL A 19 12.31 -5.95 -5.32
C VAL A 19 12.71 -6.69 -4.04
N ILE A 20 11.75 -7.26 -3.29
CA ILE A 20 12.03 -8.07 -2.09
C ILE A 20 12.85 -9.32 -2.47
N LEU A 21 12.50 -10.01 -3.55
CA LEU A 21 13.24 -11.16 -4.04
C LEU A 21 14.68 -10.80 -4.44
N VAL A 22 14.86 -9.67 -5.15
CA VAL A 22 16.19 -9.18 -5.50
C VAL A 22 16.99 -8.82 -4.24
N LYS A 23 16.35 -8.20 -3.24
CA LYS A 23 16.99 -7.86 -1.97
C LYS A 23 17.42 -9.10 -1.19
N PHE A 24 16.58 -10.14 -1.18
CA PHE A 24 16.90 -11.43 -0.57
C PHE A 24 18.06 -12.14 -1.29
N ALA A 25 18.05 -12.15 -2.63
CA ALA A 25 19.14 -12.69 -3.43
C ALA A 25 20.45 -11.94 -3.16
N ALA A 26 20.44 -10.61 -3.15
CA ALA A 26 21.59 -9.78 -2.83
C ALA A 26 22.13 -10.07 -1.43
N MET A 27 21.24 -10.26 -0.44
CA MET A 27 21.64 -10.63 0.93
C MET A 27 22.32 -12.00 0.99
N LEU A 28 21.89 -12.97 0.18
CA LEU A 28 22.51 -14.29 0.13
C LEU A 28 23.86 -14.28 -0.59
N THR A 29 23.98 -13.55 -1.71
CA THR A 29 25.16 -13.59 -2.57
C THR A 29 26.26 -12.61 -2.16
N LEU A 30 25.90 -11.47 -1.55
CA LEU A 30 26.85 -10.40 -1.22
C LEU A 30 27.12 -10.29 0.30
N ARG A 31 26.72 -11.31 1.07
CA ARG A 31 26.78 -11.31 2.54
C ARG A 31 28.17 -10.98 3.08
N ASP A 32 29.22 -11.48 2.43
CA ASP A 32 30.61 -11.32 2.87
C ASP A 32 31.22 -9.97 2.47
N THR A 33 30.61 -9.25 1.52
CA THR A 33 31.06 -7.94 1.04
C THR A 33 30.19 -6.82 1.60
N ARG A 34 30.46 -6.43 2.86
CA ARG A 34 29.64 -5.48 3.63
C ARG A 34 29.41 -4.12 2.93
N THR A 35 30.42 -3.61 2.23
CA THR A 35 30.35 -2.33 1.50
C THR A 35 29.54 -2.43 0.22
N VAL A 36 29.72 -3.48 -0.58
CA VAL A 36 28.96 -3.71 -1.82
C VAL A 36 27.48 -3.95 -1.50
N TYR A 37 27.20 -4.75 -0.47
CA TYR A 37 25.85 -4.98 0.01
C TYR A 37 25.15 -3.68 0.42
N ALA A 38 25.83 -2.78 1.14
CA ALA A 38 25.25 -1.50 1.57
C ALA A 38 24.82 -0.62 0.38
N VAL A 39 25.67 -0.52 -0.66
CA VAL A 39 25.34 0.25 -1.87
C VAL A 39 24.16 -0.36 -2.63
N VAL A 40 24.14 -1.69 -2.76
CA VAL A 40 23.03 -2.41 -3.41
C VAL A 40 21.74 -2.26 -2.60
N ASP A 41 21.79 -2.33 -1.27
CA ASP A 41 20.63 -2.15 -0.39
C ASP A 41 20.01 -0.75 -0.53
N VAL A 42 20.85 0.30 -0.59
CA VAL A 42 20.41 1.68 -0.84
C VAL A 42 19.77 1.79 -2.23
N ALA A 43 20.41 1.26 -3.27
CA ALA A 43 19.89 1.32 -4.63
C ALA A 43 18.52 0.61 -4.76
N LEU A 44 18.37 -0.57 -4.15
CA LEU A 44 17.11 -1.31 -4.11
C LEU A 44 16.04 -0.57 -3.30
N SER A 45 16.41 0.03 -2.16
CA SER A 45 15.48 0.79 -1.34
C SER A 45 14.99 2.06 -2.05
N LEU A 46 15.86 2.72 -2.85
CA LEU A 46 15.44 3.81 -3.74
C LEU A 46 14.49 3.33 -4.84
N ALA A 47 14.72 2.14 -5.41
CA ALA A 47 13.78 1.53 -6.35
C ALA A 47 12.40 1.30 -5.71
N VAL A 48 12.33 0.82 -4.45
CA VAL A 48 11.07 0.71 -3.70
C VAL A 48 10.39 2.08 -3.57
N VAL A 49 11.13 3.13 -3.23
CA VAL A 49 10.58 4.50 -3.11
C VAL A 49 9.97 4.96 -4.44
N ILE A 50 10.64 4.72 -5.57
CA ILE A 50 10.12 5.07 -6.90
C ILE A 50 8.81 4.30 -7.18
N VAL A 51 8.78 3.00 -6.89
CA VAL A 51 7.57 2.16 -7.07
C VAL A 51 6.43 2.68 -6.21
N LEU A 52 6.68 3.02 -4.94
CA LEU A 52 5.68 3.56 -4.03
C LEU A 52 5.12 4.90 -4.52
N LEU A 53 5.98 5.82 -4.97
CA LEU A 53 5.55 7.12 -5.49
C LEU A 53 4.75 6.98 -6.80
N ARG A 54 5.17 6.08 -7.70
CA ARG A 54 4.42 5.74 -8.92
C ARG A 54 3.06 5.15 -8.58
N PHE A 55 3.02 4.23 -7.63
CA PHE A 55 1.78 3.63 -7.14
C PHE A 55 0.84 4.68 -6.57
N ARG A 56 1.34 5.62 -5.74
CA ARG A 56 0.53 6.75 -5.23
C ARG A 56 -0.09 7.54 -6.37
N LEU A 57 0.69 7.91 -7.38
CA LEU A 57 0.21 8.75 -8.48
C LEU A 57 -0.88 8.04 -9.28
N GLU A 58 -0.64 6.78 -9.65
CA GLU A 58 -1.58 5.98 -10.42
C GLU A 58 -2.86 5.69 -9.62
N LEU A 59 -2.71 5.27 -8.37
CA LEU A 59 -3.85 4.96 -7.51
C LEU A 59 -4.68 6.22 -7.23
N ASN A 60 -4.05 7.37 -6.94
CA ASN A 60 -4.78 8.63 -6.76
C ASN A 60 -5.54 9.06 -8.01
N ARG A 61 -4.95 8.89 -9.20
CA ARG A 61 -5.61 9.17 -10.47
C ARG A 61 -6.85 8.29 -10.64
N GLN A 62 -6.72 6.99 -10.37
CA GLN A 62 -7.86 6.07 -10.50
C GLN A 62 -8.92 6.27 -9.41
N LEU A 63 -8.55 6.63 -8.19
CA LEU A 63 -9.52 7.02 -7.17
C LEU A 63 -10.28 8.29 -7.56
N ALA A 64 -9.62 9.26 -8.19
CA ALA A 64 -10.28 10.47 -8.68
C ALA A 64 -11.36 10.15 -9.72
N THR A 65 -11.12 9.17 -10.60
CA THR A 65 -12.10 8.76 -11.61
C THR A 65 -13.19 7.85 -11.02
N SER A 66 -12.84 6.93 -10.12
CA SER A 66 -13.75 5.89 -9.64
C SER A 66 -14.64 6.32 -8.49
N LYS A 67 -14.17 7.22 -7.62
CA LYS A 67 -14.93 7.79 -6.49
C LYS A 67 -14.61 9.28 -6.33
N PRO A 68 -15.13 10.15 -7.22
CA PRO A 68 -14.91 11.59 -7.13
C PRO A 68 -15.47 12.20 -5.83
N ASP A 69 -16.55 11.62 -5.29
CA ASP A 69 -17.23 12.10 -4.07
C ASP A 69 -16.47 11.83 -2.76
N PHE A 70 -15.32 11.13 -2.82
CA PHE A 70 -14.54 10.78 -1.64
C PHE A 70 -13.07 11.20 -1.76
N PRO A 71 -12.79 12.53 -1.76
CA PRO A 71 -11.43 13.05 -1.86
C PRO A 71 -10.53 12.64 -0.68
N GLU A 72 -11.12 12.30 0.47
CA GLU A 72 -10.41 11.89 1.68
C GLU A 72 -9.62 10.60 1.49
N ALA A 73 -10.12 9.66 0.68
CA ALA A 73 -9.38 8.43 0.38
C ALA A 73 -8.07 8.69 -0.37
N ARG A 74 -8.04 9.68 -1.27
CA ARG A 74 -6.80 10.08 -1.97
C ARG A 74 -5.79 10.69 -1.00
N SER A 75 -6.28 11.50 -0.06
CA SER A 75 -5.45 12.09 0.99
C SER A 75 -4.90 11.01 1.93
N PHE A 76 -5.73 10.03 2.31
CA PHE A 76 -5.35 8.89 3.14
C PHE A 76 -4.26 8.04 2.47
N ILE A 77 -4.46 7.64 1.21
CA ILE A 77 -3.47 6.88 0.44
C ILE A 77 -2.16 7.66 0.30
N THR A 78 -2.25 8.97 0.06
CA THR A 78 -1.08 9.84 -0.02
C THR A 78 -0.29 9.86 1.30
N GLY A 79 -0.97 10.05 2.43
CA GLY A 79 -0.34 10.02 3.75
C GLY A 79 0.32 8.66 4.04
N LEU A 80 -0.38 7.57 3.75
CA LEU A 80 0.12 6.21 3.94
C LEU A 80 1.38 5.96 3.11
N VAL A 81 1.36 6.29 1.81
CA VAL A 81 2.52 6.07 0.93
C VAL A 81 3.69 6.96 1.35
N LEU A 82 3.45 8.22 1.71
CA LEU A 82 4.52 9.10 2.19
C LEU A 82 5.16 8.58 3.47
N LEU A 83 4.37 8.04 4.41
CA LEU A 83 4.88 7.40 5.61
C LEU A 83 5.77 6.20 5.26
N LEU A 84 5.32 5.32 4.35
CA LEU A 84 6.12 4.18 3.88
C LEU A 84 7.43 4.61 3.21
N VAL A 85 7.40 5.68 2.40
CA VAL A 85 8.59 6.24 1.77
C VAL A 85 9.58 6.74 2.82
N ILE A 86 9.13 7.50 3.82
CA ILE A 86 9.99 8.02 4.89
C ILE A 86 10.62 6.87 5.68
N LEU A 87 9.84 5.85 6.04
CA LEU A 87 10.35 4.66 6.72
C LEU A 87 11.37 3.90 5.88
N THR A 88 11.10 3.74 4.58
CA THR A 88 12.03 3.07 3.65
C THR A 88 13.36 3.82 3.55
N LEU A 89 13.30 5.15 3.43
CA LEU A 89 14.48 6.01 3.42
C LEU A 89 15.24 5.94 4.74
N TYR A 90 14.54 5.97 5.88
CA TYR A 90 15.16 5.84 7.19
C TYR A 90 16.02 4.58 7.25
N TRP A 91 15.45 3.41 6.94
CA TRP A 91 16.19 2.14 6.98
C TRP A 91 17.32 2.08 5.96
N ALA A 92 17.12 2.62 4.76
CA ALA A 92 18.14 2.63 3.71
C ALA A 92 19.38 3.45 4.10
N PHE A 93 19.18 4.57 4.80
CA PHE A 93 20.25 5.50 5.14
C PHE A 93 20.79 5.35 6.58
N VAL A 94 20.27 4.41 7.39
CA VAL A 94 20.82 4.06 8.72
C VAL A 94 22.34 3.83 8.69
N PRO A 95 22.94 3.12 7.72
CA PRO A 95 24.39 2.94 7.67
C PRO A 95 25.19 4.24 7.57
N TYR A 96 24.55 5.33 7.13
CA TYR A 96 25.12 6.66 6.98
C TYR A 96 24.71 7.62 8.10
N SER A 97 24.07 7.14 9.17
CA SER A 97 23.60 7.97 10.27
C SER A 97 24.71 8.75 10.97
N GLY A 98 25.95 8.24 10.92
CA GLY A 98 27.14 8.88 11.49
C GLY A 98 27.64 10.12 10.75
N VAL A 99 27.06 10.47 9.60
CA VAL A 99 27.35 11.74 8.91
C VAL A 99 26.77 12.94 9.67
N LEU A 100 25.69 12.71 10.42
CA LEU A 100 24.98 13.74 11.17
C LEU A 100 25.39 13.68 12.66
N PRO A 101 25.32 14.82 13.38
CA PRO A 101 25.56 14.85 14.83
C PRO A 101 24.69 13.84 15.58
N ASP A 102 25.22 13.28 16.66
CA ASP A 102 24.58 12.20 17.42
C ASP A 102 23.09 12.45 17.69
N GLY A 103 22.25 11.50 17.29
CA GLY A 103 20.80 11.53 17.49
C GLY A 103 20.00 12.44 16.55
N SER A 104 20.63 13.39 15.85
CA SER A 104 19.92 14.31 14.96
C SER A 104 19.28 13.62 13.75
N TYR A 105 19.88 12.53 13.25
CA TYR A 105 19.31 11.67 12.21
C TYR A 105 17.93 11.12 12.60
N ASN A 106 17.83 10.54 13.80
CA ASN A 106 16.58 9.95 14.30
C ASN A 106 15.52 11.03 14.53
N ILE A 107 15.91 12.18 15.08
CA ILE A 107 15.02 13.31 15.34
C ILE A 107 14.46 13.86 14.02
N LEU A 108 15.30 14.04 13.00
CA LEU A 108 14.88 14.52 11.69
C LEU A 108 13.83 13.60 11.06
N PHE A 109 14.11 12.30 10.99
CA PHE A 109 13.18 11.32 10.42
C PHE A 109 11.89 11.19 11.24
N PHE A 110 11.97 11.34 12.57
CA PHE A 110 10.80 11.39 13.42
C PHE A 110 9.91 12.60 13.11
N ILE A 111 10.49 13.80 12.99
CA ILE A 111 9.76 15.02 12.61
C ILE A 111 9.14 14.87 11.22
N LEU A 112 9.88 14.31 10.26
CA LEU A 112 9.35 14.04 8.92
C LEU A 112 8.18 13.06 8.96
N ALA A 113 8.27 11.99 9.75
CA ALA A 113 7.21 10.98 9.89
C ALA A 113 5.97 11.52 10.62
N LEU A 114 6.12 12.51 11.50
CA LEU A 114 4.98 13.14 12.19
C LEU A 114 4.01 13.80 11.20
N VAL A 115 4.49 14.36 10.09
CA VAL A 115 3.64 15.03 9.09
C VAL A 115 2.58 14.09 8.50
N PRO A 116 2.93 12.98 7.83
CA PRO A 116 1.94 12.04 7.31
C PRO A 116 1.13 11.36 8.41
N VAL A 117 1.71 11.11 9.60
CA VAL A 117 0.97 10.55 10.73
C VAL A 117 -0.14 11.49 11.19
N TYR A 118 0.16 12.79 11.33
CA TYR A 118 -0.83 13.80 11.71
C TYR A 118 -1.94 13.92 10.66
N LEU A 119 -1.57 13.90 9.37
CA LEU A 119 -2.55 13.90 8.28
C LEU A 119 -3.48 12.68 8.33
N LEU A 120 -2.90 11.48 8.49
CA LEU A 120 -3.67 10.24 8.63
C LEU A 120 -4.59 10.28 9.84
N TRP A 121 -4.09 10.70 11.00
CA TRP A 121 -4.87 10.88 12.23
C TRP A 121 -6.04 11.84 12.02
N SER A 122 -5.79 13.02 11.43
CA SER A 122 -6.81 14.04 11.16
C SER A 122 -7.91 13.50 10.24
N ILE A 123 -7.55 12.76 9.19
CA ILE A 123 -8.49 12.15 8.26
C ILE A 123 -9.31 11.06 8.96
N LEU A 124 -8.66 10.19 9.73
CA LEU A 124 -9.31 9.10 10.44
C LEU A 124 -10.30 9.63 11.46
N ASN A 125 -9.92 10.64 12.25
CA ASN A 125 -10.75 11.19 13.30
C ASN A 125 -11.96 11.97 12.73
N LYS A 126 -11.77 12.72 11.64
CA LYS A 126 -12.86 13.48 10.99
C LYS A 126 -13.84 12.58 10.22
N ASN A 127 -13.38 11.42 9.73
CA ASN A 127 -14.16 10.59 8.81
C ASN A 127 -14.30 9.13 9.27
N ALA A 128 -14.15 8.86 10.58
CA ALA A 128 -14.14 7.51 11.13
C ALA A 128 -15.38 6.70 10.71
N GLY A 129 -16.57 7.30 10.72
CA GLY A 129 -17.82 6.65 10.32
C GLY A 129 -17.90 6.31 8.82
N ARG A 130 -17.43 7.21 7.95
CA ARG A 130 -17.45 6.97 6.48
C ARG A 130 -16.36 5.99 6.05
N LEU A 131 -15.19 6.03 6.71
CA LEU A 131 -14.10 5.11 6.44
C LEU A 131 -14.43 3.69 6.88
N SER A 132 -15.09 3.52 8.03
CA SER A 132 -15.54 2.20 8.51
C SER A 132 -16.57 1.60 7.56
N GLU A 133 -17.53 2.39 7.05
CA GLU A 133 -18.50 1.94 6.05
C GLU A 133 -17.81 1.54 4.74
N VAL A 134 -16.82 2.28 4.25
CA VAL A 134 -16.10 1.92 3.02
C VAL A 134 -15.25 0.65 3.20
N LEU A 135 -14.61 0.48 4.35
CA LEU A 135 -13.87 -0.75 4.71
C LEU A 135 -14.81 -1.96 4.86
N LEU A 136 -15.99 -1.75 5.46
CA LEU A 136 -17.03 -2.77 5.61
C LEU A 136 -17.72 -3.11 4.28
N LEU A 137 -17.93 -2.13 3.40
CA LEU A 137 -18.45 -2.34 2.04
C LEU A 137 -17.43 -3.04 1.15
N SER A 138 -16.13 -2.85 1.39
CA SER A 138 -15.09 -3.60 0.68
C SER A 138 -15.03 -5.08 1.09
N THR A 139 -15.54 -5.44 2.27
CA THR A 139 -15.62 -6.83 2.76
C THR A 139 -17.01 -7.46 2.56
N ARG A 140 -18.06 -6.66 2.38
CA ARG A 140 -19.34 -7.15 1.86
C ARG A 140 -19.23 -7.42 0.36
N GLU A 141 -18.81 -8.63 0.01
CA GLU A 141 -19.27 -9.21 -1.24
C GLU A 141 -20.81 -9.17 -1.23
N GLU A 142 -21.43 -8.53 -2.21
CA GLU A 142 -22.88 -8.60 -2.40
C GLU A 142 -23.25 -10.08 -2.49
N LYS A 143 -23.90 -10.63 -1.48
CA LYS A 143 -24.35 -12.02 -1.52
C LYS A 143 -25.70 -12.08 -2.22
N ARG A 144 -25.80 -12.90 -3.27
CA ARG A 144 -27.08 -13.21 -3.91
C ARG A 144 -27.67 -14.47 -3.29
N LYS A 145 -28.91 -14.36 -2.81
CA LYS A 145 -29.63 -15.51 -2.27
C LYS A 145 -30.29 -16.24 -3.42
N CYS A 146 -29.95 -17.51 -3.56
CA CYS A 146 -30.59 -18.37 -4.53
C CYS A 146 -32.02 -18.68 -4.11
N SER A 147 -32.88 -19.04 -5.06
CA SER A 147 -34.19 -19.66 -4.83
C SER A 147 -34.15 -20.91 -3.93
N CYS A 148 -33.02 -21.63 -3.85
CA CYS A 148 -32.83 -22.73 -2.89
C CYS A 148 -32.48 -22.28 -1.46
N GLY A 149 -32.46 -20.97 -1.20
CA GLY A 149 -32.14 -20.37 0.10
C GLY A 149 -30.65 -20.22 0.39
N TRP A 150 -29.76 -20.74 -0.48
CA TRP A 150 -28.31 -20.67 -0.31
C TRP A 150 -27.75 -19.30 -0.68
N GLU A 151 -26.84 -18.76 0.12
CA GLU A 151 -26.11 -17.52 -0.17
C GLU A 151 -24.92 -17.81 -1.09
N ASN A 152 -24.83 -17.06 -2.19
CA ASN A 152 -23.76 -17.17 -3.17
C ASN A 152 -23.06 -15.82 -3.33
N PRO A 153 -21.76 -15.82 -3.66
CA PRO A 153 -21.05 -14.57 -3.94
C PRO A 153 -21.67 -13.85 -5.16
N GLY A 154 -21.70 -12.53 -5.15
CA GLY A 154 -22.47 -11.73 -6.12
C GLY A 154 -22.00 -11.81 -7.57
N ALA A 155 -20.78 -12.31 -7.78
CA ALA A 155 -20.24 -12.59 -9.11
C ALA A 155 -20.66 -13.98 -9.66
N ALA A 156 -21.29 -14.83 -8.85
CA ALA A 156 -21.71 -16.16 -9.28
C ALA A 156 -22.91 -16.07 -10.23
N ARG A 157 -22.77 -16.62 -11.44
CA ARG A 157 -23.87 -16.75 -12.41
C ARG A 157 -24.83 -17.89 -12.06
N PHE A 158 -24.34 -18.88 -11.33
CA PHE A 158 -25.08 -20.07 -10.93
C PHE A 158 -24.89 -20.30 -9.44
N CYS A 159 -25.90 -20.88 -8.80
CA CYS A 159 -25.79 -21.24 -7.39
C CYS A 159 -24.81 -22.40 -7.20
N ASN A 160 -23.88 -22.24 -6.26
CA ASN A 160 -22.86 -23.24 -5.91
C ASN A 160 -23.45 -24.51 -5.30
N LYS A 161 -24.71 -24.49 -4.86
CA LYS A 161 -25.38 -25.65 -4.24
C LYS A 161 -26.31 -26.38 -5.20
N CYS A 162 -27.22 -25.67 -5.87
CA CYS A 162 -28.24 -26.28 -6.72
C CYS A 162 -28.04 -26.05 -8.22
N GLY A 163 -27.01 -25.31 -8.62
CA GLY A 163 -26.69 -25.05 -10.03
C GLY A 163 -27.68 -24.13 -10.76
N SER A 164 -28.74 -23.65 -10.11
CA SER A 164 -29.72 -22.78 -10.76
C SER A 164 -29.11 -21.39 -11.07
N PRO A 165 -29.51 -20.76 -12.17
CA PRO A 165 -29.04 -19.42 -12.52
C PRO A 165 -29.45 -18.42 -11.43
N LEU A 166 -28.50 -17.59 -11.01
CA LEU A 166 -28.71 -16.49 -10.06
C LEU A 166 -29.02 -15.23 -10.87
N GLN A 167 -30.26 -14.73 -10.79
CA GLN A 167 -30.64 -13.43 -11.36
C GLN A 167 -30.11 -12.28 -10.49
#